data_AF-A0A931PL91-F1
#
_entry.id   AF-A0A931PL91-F1
#
_cell.length_a   1.000
_cell.length_b   1.000
_cell.length_c   1.000
_cell.angle_alpha   90.00
_cell.angle_beta   90.00
_cell.angle_gamma   90.00
#
_symmetry.space_group_name_H-M   'P 1'
#
loop_
_entity.id
_entity.type
_entity.pdbx_description
1 polymer ?
#
loop_
_entity_poly.entity_id
_entity_poly.type
_entity_poly.pdbx_seq_one_letter_code
_entity_poly.pdbx_strand_id
1 'polypeptide(L)' 'MSWKNRIASCFGEKDLIFAGHPSDEESAYILLGQLRKEGVGWRELREALEEHLRAQSASDTHAEKQLEKARGFMKPWLLD' A
#
# COMPACT_ATOMS: atom_id res chain seq x y z
N MET A 1 -2.25 -12.58 11.76
CA MET A 1 -2.68 -11.21 11.40
C MET A 1 -2.74 -11.13 9.88
N SER A 2 -3.81 -10.59 9.32
CA SER A 2 -3.92 -10.39 7.86
C SER A 2 -2.93 -9.31 7.42
N TRP A 3 -2.28 -9.48 6.26
CA TRP A 3 -1.42 -8.46 5.63
C TRP A 3 -2.10 -7.09 5.52
N LYS A 4 -3.44 -7.05 5.47
CA LYS A 4 -4.24 -5.81 5.45
C LYS A 4 -3.97 -4.91 6.65
N ASN A 5 -3.66 -5.47 7.82
CA ASN A 5 -3.34 -4.67 9.02
C ASN A 5 -2.03 -3.90 8.89
N ARG A 6 -1.15 -4.28 7.95
CA ARG A 6 0.12 -3.57 7.68
C ARG A 6 -0.02 -2.41 6.70
N ILE A 7 -1.17 -2.31 6.02
CA ILE A 7 -1.40 -1.26 5.03
C ILE A 7 -1.20 0.12 5.67
N ALA A 8 -1.78 0.34 6.85
CA ALA A 8 -1.66 1.61 7.57
C ALA A 8 -0.21 2.03 7.83
N SER A 9 0.68 1.08 8.14
CA SER A 9 2.11 1.35 8.39
C SER A 9 2.90 1.69 7.13
N CYS A 10 2.33 1.49 5.94
CA CYS A 10 2.98 1.86 4.67
C CYS A 10 2.69 3.32 4.27
N PHE A 11 1.87 4.04 5.05
CA PHE A 11 1.47 5.42 4.79
C PHE A 11 1.91 6.33 5.93
N GLY A 12 2.29 7.56 5.58
CA GLY A 12 2.48 8.61 6.57
C GLY A 12 1.19 8.91 7.34
N GLU A 13 1.28 9.04 8.66
CA GLU A 13 0.11 9.15 9.55
C GLU A 13 -0.76 10.40 9.30
N LYS A 14 -0.19 11.47 8.75
CA LYS A 14 -0.86 12.76 8.57
C LYS A 14 -1.20 13.08 7.11
N ASP A 15 -0.30 12.72 6.22
CA ASP A 15 -0.29 13.08 4.81
C ASP A 15 -0.70 11.91 3.92
N LEU A 16 -0.81 10.70 4.47
CA LEU A 16 -1.20 9.48 3.77
C LEU A 16 -0.31 9.23 2.54
N ILE A 17 0.96 9.63 2.58
CA ILE A 17 1.90 9.39 1.49
C ILE A 17 2.39 7.95 1.62
N PHE A 18 2.24 7.18 0.54
CA PHE A 18 2.73 5.81 0.50
C PHE A 18 4.26 5.80 0.46
N ALA A 19 4.93 5.05 1.34
CA ALA A 19 6.39 5.01 1.44
C ALA A 19 6.98 6.44 1.43
N GLY A 20 6.46 7.32 2.29
CA GLY A 20 6.87 8.72 2.39
C GLY A 20 8.13 8.91 3.25
N HIS A 21 8.28 8.07 4.27
CA HIS A 21 9.42 8.01 5.16
C HIS A 21 10.15 6.65 5.09
N PRO A 22 11.41 6.58 5.53
CA PRO A 22 12.16 5.32 5.59
C PRO A 22 11.43 4.21 6.35
N SER A 23 10.71 4.53 7.43
CA SER A 23 9.91 3.57 8.20
C SER A 23 8.69 3.04 7.43
N ASP A 24 8.08 3.90 6.60
CA ASP A 24 6.95 3.52 5.74
C ASP A 24 7.43 2.62 4.60
N GLU A 25 8.61 2.91 4.06
CA GLU A 25 9.27 2.10 3.04
C GLU A 25 9.66 0.71 3.58
N GLU A 26 10.24 0.64 4.78
CA GLU A 26 10.53 -0.64 5.44
C GLU A 26 9.25 -1.46 5.63
N SER A 27 8.16 -0.81 6.08
CA SER A 27 6.85 -1.42 6.22
C SER A 27 6.30 -1.93 4.88
N ALA A 28 6.48 -1.17 3.80
CA ALA A 28 6.10 -1.56 2.45
C ALA A 28 6.89 -2.80 1.97
N TYR A 29 8.18 -2.89 2.25
CA TYR A 29 8.98 -4.09 1.96
C TYR A 29 8.53 -5.31 2.76
N ILE A 30 8.22 -5.15 4.04
CA ILE A 30 7.70 -6.23 4.88
C ILE A 30 6.34 -6.71 4.35
N LEU A 31 5.46 -5.78 3.99
CA LEU A 31 4.18 -6.08 3.37
C LEU A 31 4.37 -6.84 2.06
N LEU A 32 5.27 -6.38 1.18
CA LEU A 32 5.58 -7.05 -0.08
C LEU A 32 6.02 -8.51 0.14
N GLY A 33 6.88 -8.76 1.13
CA GLY A 33 7.32 -10.10 1.48
C GLY A 33 6.17 -11.00 1.95
N GLN A 34 5.18 -10.45 2.65
CA GLN A 34 3.97 -11.19 3.04
C GLN A 34 3.07 -11.47 1.84
N LEU A 35 2.78 -10.47 1.01
CA LEU A 35 1.94 -10.62 -0.18
C LEU A 35 2.46 -11.72 -1.10
N ARG A 36 3.78 -11.77 -1.32
CA ARG A 36 4.39 -12.83 -2.13
C ARG A 36 4.27 -14.23 -1.50
N LYS A 37 4.36 -14.33 -0.17
CA LYS A 37 4.18 -15.61 0.55
C LYS A 37 2.73 -16.08 0.50
N GLU A 38 1.79 -15.15 0.54
CA GLU A 38 0.35 -15.42 0.53
C GLU A 38 -0.24 -15.52 -0.89
N GLY A 39 0.57 -15.25 -1.93
CA GLY A 39 0.14 -15.32 -3.33
C GLY A 39 -0.79 -14.18 -3.75
N VAL A 40 -0.74 -13.04 -3.05
CA VAL A 40 -1.59 -11.88 -3.31
C VAL A 40 -1.02 -11.06 -4.47
N GLY A 41 -1.85 -10.81 -5.48
CA GLY A 41 -1.49 -9.99 -6.65
C GLY A 41 -1.71 -8.48 -6.45
N TRP A 42 -1.26 -7.68 -7.41
CA TRP A 42 -1.43 -6.23 -7.37
C TRP A 42 -2.89 -5.80 -7.30
N ARG A 43 -3.78 -6.48 -8.04
CA ARG A 43 -5.22 -6.15 -8.06
C ARG A 43 -5.84 -6.17 -6.66
N GLU A 44 -5.63 -7.25 -5.92
CA GLU A 44 -6.18 -7.42 -4.57
C GLU A 44 -5.53 -6.43 -3.58
N LEU A 45 -4.22 -6.20 -3.70
CA LEU A 45 -3.54 -5.17 -2.90
C LEU A 45 -4.13 -3.78 -3.18
N ARG A 46 -4.34 -3.43 -4.45
CA ARG A 46 -4.87 -2.12 -4.87
C ARG A 46 -6.24 -1.86 -4.25
N GLU A 47 -7.14 -2.85 -4.27
CA GLU A 47 -8.47 -2.73 -3.66
C GLU A 47 -8.36 -2.42 -2.16
N ALA A 48 -7.45 -3.09 -1.45
CA ALA A 48 -7.24 -2.84 -0.03
C ALA A 48 -6.58 -1.48 0.27
N LEU A 49 -5.65 -1.02 -0.59
CA LEU A 49 -5.07 0.33 -0.49
C LEU A 49 -6.12 1.42 -0.73
N GLU A 50 -6.99 1.21 -1.71
CA GLU A 50 -8.08 2.14 -2.04
C GLU A 50 -9.10 2.22 -0.89
N GLU A 51 -9.47 1.08 -0.30
CA GLU A 51 -10.33 1.04 0.88
C GLU A 51 -9.70 1.80 2.07
N HIS A 52 -8.40 1.61 2.31
CA HIS A 52 -7.69 2.33 3.37
C HIS A 52 -7.68 3.86 3.14
N LEU A 53 -7.37 4.30 1.92
CA LEU A 53 -7.34 5.73 1.58
C LEU A 53 -8.73 6.38 1.70
N ARG A 54 -9.80 5.68 1.27
CA ARG A 54 -11.17 6.15 1.44
C ARG A 54 -11.58 6.22 2.91
N ALA A 55 -11.21 5.21 3.72
CA ALA A 55 -11.49 5.22 5.16
C ALA A 55 -10.83 6.41 5.87
N GLN A 56 -9.68 6.86 5.37
CA GLN A 56 -8.97 8.04 5.86
C GLN A 56 -9.43 9.36 5.21
N SER A 57 -10.54 9.35 4.45
CA SER A 57 -11.09 10.52 3.77
C SER A 57 -10.09 11.24 2.84
N ALA A 58 -9.16 10.49 2.23
CA ALA A 58 -8.28 11.02 1.20
C ALA A 58 -9.10 11.50 0.00
N SER A 59 -8.78 12.70 -0.53
CA SER A 59 -9.37 13.16 -1.79
C SER A 59 -9.06 12.18 -2.93
N ASP A 60 -9.97 12.06 -3.91
CA ASP A 60 -9.78 11.14 -5.04
C ASP A 60 -8.45 11.38 -5.78
N THR A 61 -8.11 12.65 -6.01
CA THR A 61 -6.83 13.03 -6.64
C THR A 61 -5.62 12.61 -5.82
N HIS A 62 -5.70 12.69 -4.48
CA HIS A 62 -4.61 12.21 -3.62
C HIS A 62 -4.55 10.69 -3.64
N ALA A 63 -5.68 10.02 -3.51
CA ALA A 63 -5.77 8.56 -3.51
C ALA A 63 -5.17 7.97 -4.80
N GLU A 64 -5.53 8.50 -5.98
CA GLU A 64 -4.95 8.07 -7.26
C GLU A 64 -3.43 8.23 -7.30
N LYS A 65 -2.90 9.36 -6.83
CA LYS A 65 -1.44 9.59 -6.78
C LYS A 65 -0.73 8.56 -5.90
N GLN A 66 -1.32 8.22 -4.74
CA GLN A 66 -0.72 7.24 -3.84
C GLN A 66 -0.84 5.82 -4.37
N LEU A 67 -1.94 5.48 -5.03
CA LEU A 67 -2.10 4.19 -5.71
C LEU A 67 -1.10 4.02 -6.85
N GLU A 68 -0.83 5.06 -7.65
CA GLU A 68 0.20 5.00 -8.69
C GLU A 68 1.62 4.90 -8.09
N LYS A 69 1.89 5.59 -6.97
CA LYS A 69 3.17 5.44 -6.26
C LYS A 69 3.35 4.01 -5.72
N ALA A 70 2.32 3.47 -5.07
CA ALA A 70 2.30 2.10 -4.59
C ALA A 70 2.44 1.09 -5.74
N ARG A 71 1.83 1.37 -6.90
CA ARG A 71 1.96 0.54 -8.10
C ARG A 71 3.41 0.46 -8.58
N GLY A 72 4.09 1.60 -8.69
CA GLY A 72 5.50 1.64 -9.08
C GLY A 72 6.41 0.86 -8.12
N PHE A 73 6.09 0.90 -6.83
CA PHE A 73 6.86 0.23 -5.79
C PHE A 73 6.58 -1.28 -5.70
N MET A 74 5.30 -1.67 -5.72
CA MET A 74 4.85 -3.03 -5.40
C MET A 74 4.67 -3.90 -6.64
N LYS A 75 4.06 -3.36 -7.70
CA LYS A 75 3.65 -4.16 -8.88
C LYS A 75 4.80 -4.97 -9.51
N PRO A 76 6.03 -4.44 -9.66
CA PRO A 76 7.14 -5.20 -10.26
C PRO A 76 7.48 -6.53 -9.56
N TRP A 77 7.02 -6.71 -8.32
CA TRP A 77 7.36 -7.86 -7.48
C TRP A 77 6.16 -8.80 -7.22
N LEU A 78 4.98 -8.41 -7.68
CA LEU A 78 3.74 -9.18 -7.53
C LEU A 78 3.42 -9.93 -8.83
N LEU A 79 2.62 -11.00 -8.72
CA LEU A 79 2.45 -12.01 -9.77
C LEU A 79 1.48 -11.59 -10.92
N ASP A 80 0.89 -10.39 -10.88
CA ASP A 80 -0.12 -9.85 -11.82
C ASP A 80 0.03 -8.33 -12.05
#